data_AF-A0A6A5TAM9-F1
#
_entry.id   AF-A0A6A5TAM9-F1
#
_cell.length_a   1.000
_cell.length_b   1.000
_cell.length_c   1.000
_cell.angle_alpha   90.00
_cell.angle_beta   90.00
_cell.angle_gamma   90.00
#
_symmetry.space_group_name_H-M   'P 1'
#
loop_
_entity.id
_entity.type
_entity.pdbx_description
1 polymer ?
#
loop_
_entity_poly.entity_id
_entity_poly.type
_entity_poly.pdbx_seq_one_letter_code
_entity_poly.pdbx_strand_id
1 'polypeptide(L)'
;MAAVDIQTPTEPAAPALPDYVTDPDAVLKDEANWRYGRAPDYSKTRKVYAETKSMSHEAGSLPQLVENLVKNWEVEASFKPTLKDWRTVDHANYSFAINGGEPQSADHMLKLGTYNAIIAPNEYYSPEYSDFASSHKTFKRMMPTFAWEVLEVYSGPPTVSFRWRHWGTMKNDYVGFDNKGEKVTANAHGGAIDIQGVTVATVNDKLQLQSVRTWFDPLDMFRQIAPTGVVKKEAVDKSLAPADALDSDVKVEIDQTPQVKASATAELPERHPPIDMQKLVEGVGCPFAGTDPKEALGPCPPAAVDTTAAAEVAEKEGEGVAKLSHPELPISEEKKAVLDAGQQEGFDTDPNVKPANVSSSS
;
A
#
# COMPACT_ATOMS: atom_id res chain seq x y z
N MET A 1 51.91 -48.39 6.61
CA MET A 1 50.50 -48.01 6.80
C MET A 1 50.41 -46.52 6.52
N ALA A 2 50.09 -46.13 5.28
CA ALA A 2 49.89 -44.73 4.93
C ALA A 2 48.48 -44.33 5.36
N ALA A 3 48.36 -43.23 6.09
CA ALA A 3 47.07 -42.67 6.50
C ALA A 3 46.36 -42.15 5.25
N VAL A 4 45.19 -42.71 4.95
CA VAL A 4 44.29 -42.23 3.91
C VAL A 4 43.61 -41.00 4.48
N ASP A 5 43.97 -39.84 3.91
CA ASP A 5 43.34 -38.56 4.19
C ASP A 5 41.92 -38.60 3.60
N ILE A 6 40.91 -38.71 4.46
CA ILE A 6 39.51 -38.72 4.06
C ILE A 6 39.12 -37.27 3.86
N GLN A 7 39.15 -36.81 2.61
CA GLN A 7 38.58 -35.52 2.24
C GLN A 7 37.08 -35.52 2.57
N THR A 8 36.70 -34.69 3.53
CA THR A 8 35.31 -34.34 3.84
C THR A 8 34.64 -33.82 2.56
N PRO A 9 33.42 -34.26 2.20
CA PRO A 9 32.71 -33.73 1.05
C PRO A 9 32.51 -32.23 1.20
N THR A 10 33.01 -31.46 0.22
CA THR A 10 32.76 -30.02 0.11
C THR A 10 31.25 -29.78 0.08
N GLU A 11 30.75 -29.11 1.12
CA GLU A 11 29.38 -28.62 1.19
C GLU A 11 29.07 -27.81 -0.08
N PRO A 12 27.94 -28.06 -0.77
CA PRO A 12 27.60 -27.31 -1.98
C PRO A 12 27.53 -25.82 -1.63
N ALA A 13 28.27 -25.00 -2.38
CA ALA A 13 28.29 -23.56 -2.18
C ALA A 13 26.86 -23.02 -2.11
N ALA A 14 26.56 -22.22 -1.09
CA ALA A 14 25.26 -21.57 -0.95
C ALA A 14 24.91 -20.87 -2.28
N PRO A 15 23.69 -21.04 -2.79
CA PRO A 15 23.29 -20.42 -4.04
C PRO A 15 23.52 -18.91 -3.96
N ALA A 16 24.21 -18.37 -4.96
CA ALA A 16 24.49 -16.94 -5.02
C ALA A 16 23.18 -16.14 -5.05
N LEU A 17 23.13 -15.05 -4.27
CA LEU A 17 21.98 -14.16 -4.28
C LEU A 17 21.77 -13.56 -5.69
N PRO A 18 20.52 -13.36 -6.13
CA PRO A 18 20.24 -12.64 -7.37
C PRO A 18 20.85 -11.23 -7.39
N ASP A 19 21.16 -10.74 -8.60
CA ASP A 19 21.68 -9.39 -8.81
C ASP A 19 20.69 -8.30 -8.37
N TYR A 20 19.39 -8.48 -8.64
CA TYR A 20 18.35 -7.51 -8.29
C TYR A 20 18.08 -7.34 -6.79
N VAL A 21 18.69 -8.15 -5.92
CA VAL A 21 18.69 -7.91 -4.47
C VAL A 21 20.03 -7.36 -3.96
N THR A 22 21.11 -7.46 -4.75
CA THR A 22 22.44 -7.00 -4.36
C THR A 22 22.83 -5.66 -4.99
N ASP A 23 22.17 -5.29 -6.09
CA ASP A 23 22.38 -4.03 -6.81
C ASP A 23 21.04 -3.29 -7.00
N PRO A 24 20.89 -2.06 -6.47
CA PRO A 24 19.65 -1.27 -6.60
C PRO A 24 19.31 -0.85 -8.03
N ASP A 25 20.27 -0.94 -8.96
CA ASP A 25 20.13 -0.54 -10.36
C ASP A 25 20.31 -1.73 -11.33
N ALA A 26 20.19 -2.96 -10.83
CA ALA A 26 20.38 -4.18 -11.62
C ALA A 26 19.51 -4.20 -12.89
N VAL A 27 18.22 -3.93 -12.75
CA VAL A 27 17.26 -4.03 -13.87
C VAL A 27 17.40 -2.90 -14.90
N LEU A 28 18.06 -1.79 -14.54
CA LEU A 28 18.35 -0.69 -15.47
C LEU A 28 19.39 -1.09 -16.52
N LYS A 29 20.14 -2.17 -16.27
CA LYS A 29 21.17 -2.72 -17.15
C LYS A 29 20.63 -3.78 -18.11
N ASP A 30 19.34 -4.09 -18.01
CA ASP A 30 18.70 -5.13 -18.82
C ASP A 30 18.50 -4.67 -20.27
N GLU A 31 18.65 -5.60 -21.20
CA GLU A 31 18.10 -5.47 -22.55
C GLU A 31 16.60 -5.83 -22.52
N ALA A 32 15.77 -4.85 -22.24
CA ALA A 32 14.32 -5.01 -22.11
C ALA A 32 13.55 -4.17 -23.14
N ASN A 33 12.29 -4.54 -23.39
CA ASN A 33 11.38 -3.66 -24.09
C ASN A 33 10.96 -2.52 -23.16
N TRP A 34 11.47 -1.31 -23.40
CA TRP A 34 11.19 -0.17 -22.54
C TRP A 34 9.95 0.58 -23.01
N ARG A 35 9.03 0.92 -22.09
CA ARG A 35 7.79 1.67 -22.36
C ARG A 35 8.02 2.98 -23.14
N TYR A 36 9.19 3.61 -22.95
CA TYR A 36 9.59 4.85 -23.63
C TYR A 36 10.83 4.68 -24.53
N GLY A 37 11.09 3.46 -24.99
CA GLY A 37 12.18 3.12 -25.91
C GLY A 37 13.59 3.16 -25.32
N ARG A 38 13.74 3.46 -24.02
CA ARG A 38 15.02 3.43 -23.29
C ARG A 38 14.83 3.18 -21.81
N ALA A 39 15.88 2.71 -21.14
CA ALA A 39 15.93 2.64 -19.68
C ALA A 39 15.70 4.03 -19.05
N PRO A 40 14.95 4.11 -17.94
CA PRO A 40 14.74 5.37 -17.23
C PRO A 40 16.02 5.85 -16.54
N ASP A 41 16.15 7.17 -16.39
CA ASP A 41 17.26 7.78 -15.64
C ASP A 41 16.84 8.08 -14.20
N TYR A 42 17.37 7.30 -13.25
CA TYR A 42 17.14 7.47 -11.82
C TYR A 42 18.24 8.29 -11.12
N SER A 43 19.25 8.80 -11.83
CA SER A 43 20.42 9.48 -11.22
C SER A 43 20.04 10.59 -10.24
N LYS A 44 19.06 11.42 -10.59
CA LYS A 44 18.56 12.51 -9.73
C LYS A 44 17.86 11.97 -8.47
N THR A 45 17.00 10.97 -8.62
CA THR A 45 16.29 10.35 -7.49
C THR A 45 17.28 9.62 -6.58
N ARG A 46 18.28 8.92 -7.14
CA ARG A 46 19.35 8.27 -6.36
C ARG A 46 20.20 9.27 -5.59
N LYS A 47 20.51 10.41 -6.19
CA LYS A 47 21.20 11.51 -5.51
C LYS A 47 20.39 12.04 -4.33
N VAL A 48 19.11 12.38 -4.55
CA VAL A 48 18.22 12.85 -3.48
C VAL A 48 18.08 11.81 -2.37
N TYR A 49 17.90 10.54 -2.73
CA TYR A 49 17.88 9.43 -1.77
C TYR A 49 19.17 9.41 -0.93
N ALA A 50 20.35 9.43 -1.55
CA ALA A 50 21.62 9.37 -0.84
C ALA A 50 21.83 10.56 0.10
N GLU A 51 21.35 11.75 -0.29
CA GLU A 51 21.47 12.98 0.49
C GLU A 51 20.46 13.09 1.65
N THR A 52 19.29 12.45 1.54
CA THR A 52 18.14 12.71 2.43
C THR A 52 17.53 11.48 3.12
N LYS A 53 18.06 10.28 2.85
CA LYS A 53 17.65 9.06 3.53
C LYS A 53 17.84 9.17 5.05
N SER A 54 16.97 8.51 5.79
CA SER A 54 17.06 8.43 7.25
C SER A 54 17.79 7.17 7.71
N MET A 55 17.83 6.13 6.88
CA MET A 55 18.39 4.83 7.22
C MET A 55 19.73 4.55 6.52
N SER A 56 20.58 3.80 7.22
CA SER A 56 21.80 3.23 6.65
C SER A 56 21.85 1.74 6.95
N HIS A 57 21.64 0.93 5.92
CA HIS A 57 21.67 -0.52 6.03
C HIS A 57 23.10 -1.05 5.83
N GLU A 58 23.47 -2.06 6.61
CA GLU A 58 24.73 -2.78 6.44
C GLU A 58 24.74 -3.52 5.10
N ALA A 59 25.91 -3.61 4.47
CA ALA A 59 26.05 -4.30 3.19
C ALA A 59 25.74 -5.80 3.34
N GLY A 60 24.87 -6.33 2.47
CA GLY A 60 24.39 -7.71 2.52
C GLY A 60 23.33 -7.97 3.60
N SER A 61 22.94 -6.96 4.39
CA SER A 61 21.89 -7.12 5.39
C SER A 61 20.51 -7.29 4.73
N LEU A 62 19.61 -7.99 5.42
CA LEU A 62 18.25 -8.21 4.95
C LEU A 62 17.52 -6.89 4.59
N PRO A 63 17.59 -5.80 5.38
CA PRO A 63 17.02 -4.51 4.97
C PRO A 63 17.57 -3.98 3.64
N GLN A 64 18.88 -4.12 3.38
CA GLN A 64 19.44 -3.71 2.09
C GLN A 64 18.92 -4.58 0.95
N LEU A 65 18.85 -5.90 1.14
CA LEU A 65 18.35 -6.82 0.12
C LEU A 65 16.89 -6.55 -0.24
N VAL A 66 16.04 -6.33 0.78
CA VAL A 66 14.64 -5.93 0.60
C VAL A 66 14.55 -4.58 -0.11
N GLU A 67 15.39 -3.62 0.28
CA GLU A 67 15.36 -2.30 -0.31
C GLU A 67 15.69 -2.33 -1.81
N ASN A 68 16.72 -3.08 -2.18
CA ASN A 68 17.12 -3.28 -3.57
C ASN A 68 16.05 -4.02 -4.37
N LEU A 69 15.42 -5.06 -3.80
CA LEU A 69 14.34 -5.80 -4.47
C LEU A 69 13.19 -4.87 -4.84
N VAL A 70 12.71 -4.06 -3.89
CA VAL A 70 11.58 -3.14 -4.13
C VAL A 70 11.95 -2.05 -5.14
N LYS A 71 13.16 -1.49 -5.05
CA LYS A 71 13.65 -0.48 -6.01
C LYS A 71 13.71 -1.04 -7.44
N ASN A 72 14.20 -2.26 -7.62
CA ASN A 72 14.21 -2.90 -8.93
C ASN A 72 12.78 -3.24 -9.40
N TRP A 73 11.94 -3.80 -8.54
CA TRP A 73 10.55 -4.12 -8.86
C TRP A 73 9.77 -2.88 -9.33
N GLU A 74 9.93 -1.73 -8.68
CA GLU A 74 9.26 -0.48 -9.09
C GLU A 74 9.68 -0.04 -10.49
N VAL A 75 10.97 -0.14 -10.82
CA VAL A 75 11.47 0.16 -12.17
C VAL A 75 10.84 -0.77 -13.21
N GLU A 76 10.77 -2.07 -12.92
CA GLU A 76 10.12 -3.03 -13.82
C GLU A 76 8.63 -2.71 -14.00
N ALA A 77 7.93 -2.47 -12.88
CA ALA A 77 6.50 -2.15 -12.86
C ALA A 77 6.14 -0.89 -13.66
N SER A 78 6.95 0.14 -13.55
CA SER A 78 6.72 1.42 -14.19
C SER A 78 7.16 1.42 -15.66
N PHE A 79 8.29 0.78 -16.01
CA PHE A 79 8.96 1.01 -17.30
C PHE A 79 9.01 -0.19 -18.24
N LYS A 80 8.77 -1.43 -17.77
CA LYS A 80 8.72 -2.62 -18.64
C LYS A 80 7.26 -2.98 -18.90
N PRO A 81 6.74 -2.81 -20.14
CA PRO A 81 5.32 -3.00 -20.46
C PRO A 81 4.95 -4.50 -20.60
N THR A 82 5.93 -5.39 -20.51
CA THR A 82 5.80 -6.83 -20.73
C THR A 82 6.28 -7.60 -19.51
N LEU A 83 5.41 -8.44 -18.94
CA LEU A 83 5.73 -9.24 -17.75
C LEU A 83 6.94 -10.17 -17.96
N LYS A 84 7.17 -10.62 -19.20
CA LYS A 84 8.33 -11.45 -19.56
C LYS A 84 9.68 -10.82 -19.19
N ASP A 85 9.74 -9.49 -19.17
CA ASP A 85 10.97 -8.76 -18.87
C ASP A 85 11.14 -8.49 -17.36
N TRP A 86 10.17 -8.87 -16.52
CA TRP A 86 10.24 -8.69 -15.08
C TRP A 86 10.96 -9.87 -14.43
N ARG A 87 12.10 -9.60 -13.79
CA ARG A 87 12.92 -10.64 -13.13
C ARG A 87 12.60 -10.77 -11.65
N THR A 88 12.07 -9.71 -11.04
CA THR A 88 11.80 -9.60 -9.59
C THR A 88 10.54 -10.32 -9.12
N VAL A 89 9.73 -10.86 -10.04
CA VAL A 89 8.43 -11.48 -9.72
C VAL A 89 8.35 -12.91 -10.23
N ASP A 90 7.63 -13.75 -9.52
CA ASP A 90 7.26 -15.10 -9.96
C ASP A 90 6.00 -15.00 -10.83
N HIS A 91 6.17 -15.07 -12.15
CA HIS A 91 5.11 -14.74 -13.11
C HIS A 91 3.82 -15.55 -12.91
N ALA A 92 3.93 -16.79 -12.45
CA ALA A 92 2.79 -17.68 -12.28
C ALA A 92 1.99 -17.37 -11.01
N ASN A 93 2.66 -16.88 -9.96
CA ASN A 93 2.08 -16.74 -8.63
C ASN A 93 1.94 -15.27 -8.18
N TYR A 94 2.49 -14.32 -8.95
CA TYR A 94 2.56 -12.92 -8.57
C TYR A 94 1.17 -12.29 -8.41
N SER A 95 0.97 -11.70 -7.23
CA SER A 95 -0.20 -10.90 -6.89
C SER A 95 0.18 -9.69 -6.03
N PHE A 96 -0.61 -8.63 -6.16
CA PHE A 96 -0.41 -7.38 -5.44
C PHE A 96 -1.75 -6.86 -4.88
N ALA A 97 -1.78 -6.56 -3.59
CA ALA A 97 -2.97 -6.09 -2.88
C ALA A 97 -2.65 -4.88 -1.99
N ILE A 98 -3.59 -3.94 -1.92
CA ILE A 98 -3.49 -2.72 -1.12
C ILE A 98 -4.62 -2.67 -0.11
N ASN A 99 -4.31 -2.29 1.13
CA ASN A 99 -5.29 -1.96 2.18
C ASN A 99 -6.38 -3.03 2.39
N GLY A 100 -6.02 -4.30 2.26
CA GLY A 100 -6.94 -5.43 2.41
C GLY A 100 -7.87 -5.69 1.22
N GLY A 101 -7.66 -5.01 0.09
CA GLY A 101 -8.38 -5.29 -1.16
C GLY A 101 -7.98 -6.61 -1.81
N GLU A 102 -8.76 -7.01 -2.81
CA GLU A 102 -8.53 -8.26 -3.55
C GLU A 102 -7.18 -8.26 -4.27
N PRO A 103 -6.41 -9.37 -4.23
CA PRO A 103 -5.15 -9.48 -4.94
C PRO A 103 -5.31 -9.32 -6.45
N GLN A 104 -4.52 -8.41 -7.03
CA GLN A 104 -4.50 -8.14 -8.46
C GLN A 104 -3.30 -8.83 -9.13
N SER A 105 -3.48 -9.29 -10.36
CA SER A 105 -2.40 -9.90 -11.15
C SER A 105 -1.45 -8.85 -11.73
N ALA A 106 -0.26 -9.30 -12.16
CA ALA A 106 0.69 -8.44 -12.88
C ALA A 106 0.08 -7.81 -14.16
N ASP A 107 -0.74 -8.57 -14.90
CA ASP A 107 -1.39 -8.06 -16.12
C ASP A 107 -2.36 -6.92 -15.81
N HIS A 108 -3.04 -7.00 -14.66
CA HIS A 108 -3.92 -5.92 -14.20
C HIS A 108 -3.10 -4.67 -13.84
N MET A 109 -1.99 -4.84 -13.10
CA MET A 109 -1.06 -3.76 -12.79
C MET A 109 -0.48 -3.08 -14.04
N LEU A 110 -0.09 -3.87 -15.06
CA LEU A 110 0.46 -3.35 -16.31
C LEU A 110 -0.55 -2.47 -17.08
N LYS A 111 -1.83 -2.84 -17.03
CA LYS A 111 -2.93 -2.12 -17.70
C LYS A 111 -3.30 -0.84 -16.99
N LEU A 112 -3.52 -0.89 -15.67
CA LEU A 112 -3.96 0.29 -14.91
C LEU A 112 -2.81 1.26 -14.61
N GLY A 113 -1.61 0.73 -14.34
CA GLY A 113 -0.50 1.48 -13.78
C GLY A 113 -0.46 1.46 -12.26
N THR A 114 0.73 1.66 -11.71
CA THR A 114 1.03 1.56 -10.28
C THR A 114 0.19 2.54 -9.44
N TYR A 115 0.11 3.82 -9.82
CA TYR A 115 -0.71 4.81 -9.09
C TYR A 115 -2.21 4.45 -9.06
N ASN A 116 -2.75 4.03 -10.20
CA ASN A 116 -4.15 3.62 -10.31
C ASN A 116 -4.47 2.35 -9.52
N ALA A 117 -3.49 1.46 -9.36
CA ALA A 117 -3.64 0.25 -8.57
C ALA A 117 -3.58 0.50 -7.05
N ILE A 118 -3.02 1.63 -6.60
CA ILE A 118 -2.79 1.89 -5.16
C ILE A 118 -3.68 2.99 -4.56
N ILE A 119 -4.21 3.92 -5.38
CA ILE A 119 -5.01 5.04 -4.89
C ILE A 119 -6.48 4.79 -5.20
N ALA A 120 -7.30 4.57 -4.18
CA ALA A 120 -8.75 4.49 -4.33
C ALA A 120 -9.36 5.85 -4.75
N PRO A 121 -10.48 5.86 -5.49
CA PRO A 121 -11.20 7.08 -5.83
C PRO A 121 -11.50 7.94 -4.60
N ASN A 122 -11.16 9.23 -4.67
CA ASN A 122 -11.35 10.20 -3.61
C ASN A 122 -11.56 11.62 -4.19
N GLU A 123 -11.65 12.62 -3.32
CA GLU A 123 -11.94 14.01 -3.71
C GLU A 123 -10.81 14.73 -4.48
N TYR A 124 -9.63 14.11 -4.57
CA TYR A 124 -8.44 14.62 -5.26
C TYR A 124 -8.10 13.79 -6.50
N TYR A 125 -8.31 12.47 -6.44
CA TYR A 125 -7.85 11.52 -7.45
C TYR A 125 -8.84 10.39 -7.71
N SER A 126 -8.99 9.99 -8.97
CA SER A 126 -9.75 8.82 -9.37
C SER A 126 -9.04 8.02 -10.46
N PRO A 127 -8.80 6.72 -10.25
CA PRO A 127 -8.37 5.78 -11.29
C PRO A 127 -9.34 5.65 -12.46
N GLU A 128 -10.63 5.98 -12.27
CA GLU A 128 -11.65 5.89 -13.33
C GLU A 128 -11.47 6.97 -14.40
N TYR A 129 -10.88 8.12 -14.02
CA TYR A 129 -10.66 9.28 -14.89
C TYR A 129 -9.18 9.52 -15.19
N SER A 130 -8.29 8.64 -14.72
CA SER A 130 -6.85 8.74 -14.92
C SER A 130 -6.31 7.44 -15.52
N ASP A 131 -5.57 7.55 -16.62
CA ASP A 131 -4.82 6.43 -17.22
C ASP A 131 -3.36 6.39 -16.73
N PHE A 132 -2.59 5.41 -17.22
CA PHE A 132 -1.17 5.28 -16.89
C PHE A 132 -0.38 6.57 -17.17
N ALA A 133 -0.61 7.20 -18.32
CA ALA A 133 0.18 8.35 -18.76
C ALA A 133 -0.14 9.61 -17.96
N SER A 134 -1.43 9.89 -17.74
CA SER A 134 -1.92 11.03 -16.96
C SER A 134 -1.54 10.93 -15.49
N SER A 135 -1.71 9.75 -14.86
CA SER A 135 -1.29 9.54 -13.47
C SER A 135 0.22 9.75 -13.28
N HIS A 136 1.05 9.19 -14.15
CA HIS A 136 2.49 9.41 -14.11
C HIS A 136 2.85 10.88 -14.33
N LYS A 137 2.17 11.56 -15.25
CA LYS A 137 2.38 12.98 -15.54
C LYS A 137 2.02 13.85 -14.32
N THR A 138 0.87 13.60 -13.69
CA THR A 138 0.40 14.29 -12.47
C THR A 138 1.45 14.22 -11.37
N PHE A 139 1.82 13.01 -10.95
CA PHE A 139 2.72 12.86 -9.80
C PHE A 139 4.17 13.24 -10.12
N LYS A 140 4.68 12.91 -11.31
CA LYS A 140 6.06 13.25 -11.72
C LYS A 140 6.26 14.75 -11.94
N ARG A 141 5.25 15.48 -12.44
CA ARG A 141 5.32 16.94 -12.58
C ARG A 141 5.33 17.57 -11.19
N MET A 142 4.42 17.17 -10.31
CA MET A 142 4.33 17.69 -8.95
C MET A 142 5.59 17.42 -8.12
N MET A 143 6.06 16.17 -8.13
CA MET A 143 7.22 15.69 -7.38
C MET A 143 8.24 15.01 -8.32
N PRO A 144 9.17 15.78 -8.92
CA PRO A 144 10.15 15.23 -9.86
C PRO A 144 11.10 14.18 -9.28
N THR A 145 11.23 14.15 -7.95
CA THR A 145 12.01 13.16 -7.20
C THR A 145 11.15 12.65 -6.06
N PHE A 146 10.88 11.35 -6.07
CA PHE A 146 10.12 10.65 -5.04
C PHE A 146 10.93 9.41 -4.65
N ALA A 147 11.71 9.54 -3.58
CA ALA A 147 12.58 8.50 -3.09
C ALA A 147 11.80 7.48 -2.26
N TRP A 148 12.40 6.32 -2.03
CA TRP A 148 11.84 5.24 -1.24
C TRP A 148 12.94 4.56 -0.42
N GLU A 149 12.64 4.22 0.82
CA GLU A 149 13.54 3.51 1.71
C GLU A 149 12.80 2.53 2.62
N VAL A 150 13.52 1.50 3.05
CA VAL A 150 13.08 0.60 4.11
C VAL A 150 13.41 1.26 5.45
N LEU A 151 12.42 1.38 6.32
CA LEU A 151 12.60 1.89 7.68
C LEU A 151 12.97 0.78 8.65
N GLU A 152 12.34 -0.39 8.51
CA GLU A 152 12.49 -1.49 9.45
C GLU A 152 12.07 -2.81 8.82
N VAL A 153 12.72 -3.92 9.15
CA VAL A 153 12.33 -5.27 8.70
C VAL A 153 12.04 -6.13 9.92
N TYR A 154 10.88 -6.78 9.93
CA TYR A 154 10.37 -7.58 11.04
C TYR A 154 10.54 -9.09 10.81
N SER A 155 10.59 -9.55 9.56
CA SER A 155 10.77 -10.96 9.22
C SER A 155 11.54 -11.17 7.90
N GLY A 156 12.24 -12.30 7.78
CA GLY A 156 12.95 -12.71 6.58
C GLY A 156 12.17 -13.68 5.68
N PRO A 157 12.74 -14.10 4.54
CA PRO A 157 12.11 -15.06 3.63
C PRO A 157 11.72 -16.38 4.33
N PRO A 158 10.63 -17.06 3.88
CA PRO A 158 9.86 -16.77 2.68
C PRO A 158 8.81 -15.68 2.84
N THR A 159 8.48 -15.26 4.07
CA THR A 159 7.49 -14.19 4.32
C THR A 159 8.16 -13.00 4.99
N VAL A 160 8.52 -12.02 4.17
CA VAL A 160 9.20 -10.79 4.59
C VAL A 160 8.16 -9.75 4.98
N SER A 161 8.29 -9.16 6.16
CA SER A 161 7.45 -8.05 6.61
C SER A 161 8.33 -6.86 6.98
N PHE A 162 7.97 -5.67 6.53
CA PHE A 162 8.79 -4.48 6.68
C PHE A 162 7.96 -3.20 6.64
N ARG A 163 8.49 -2.14 7.27
CA ARG A 163 7.98 -0.78 7.22
C ARG A 163 8.84 0.05 6.27
N TRP A 164 8.21 0.95 5.55
CA TRP A 164 8.85 1.75 4.51
C TRP A 164 8.31 3.17 4.49
N ARG A 165 9.01 4.05 3.77
CA ARG A 165 8.49 5.36 3.40
C ARG A 165 8.82 5.75 1.97
N HIS A 166 7.93 6.52 1.36
CA HIS A 166 8.18 7.30 0.15
C HIS A 166 8.22 8.77 0.52
N TRP A 167 9.20 9.53 0.00
CA TRP A 167 9.24 10.97 0.25
C TRP A 167 9.73 11.78 -0.95
N GLY A 168 9.28 13.03 -1.01
CA GLY A 168 9.66 13.98 -2.04
C GLY A 168 9.34 15.41 -1.64
N THR A 169 9.61 16.34 -2.55
CA THR A 169 9.25 17.76 -2.38
C THR A 169 8.22 18.13 -3.42
N MET A 170 7.11 18.75 -2.99
CA MET A 170 6.10 19.28 -3.90
C MET A 170 6.63 20.56 -4.57
N LYS A 171 7.29 20.39 -5.73
CA LYS A 171 7.95 21.49 -6.45
C LYS A 171 7.02 22.26 -7.37
N ASN A 172 6.00 21.58 -7.90
CA ASN A 172 5.04 22.16 -8.84
C ASN A 172 3.62 21.82 -8.38
N ASP A 173 2.65 22.52 -8.97
CA ASP A 173 1.23 22.33 -8.66
C ASP A 173 0.80 20.89 -8.92
N TYR A 174 -0.09 20.40 -8.05
CA TYR A 174 -0.83 19.18 -8.30
C TYR A 174 -1.95 19.47 -9.29
N VAL A 175 -2.08 18.65 -10.34
CA VAL A 175 -3.22 18.68 -11.26
C VAL A 175 -3.66 17.25 -11.52
N GLY A 176 -4.89 16.90 -11.15
CA GLY A 176 -5.47 15.56 -11.27
C GLY A 176 -6.97 15.61 -11.52
N PHE A 177 -7.62 14.44 -11.53
CA PHE A 177 -9.08 14.33 -11.65
C PHE A 177 -9.66 13.62 -10.43
N ASP A 178 -10.70 14.19 -9.82
CA ASP A 178 -11.36 13.58 -8.67
C ASP A 178 -12.36 12.47 -9.03
N ASN A 179 -13.03 11.91 -8.03
CA ASN A 179 -14.07 10.89 -8.17
C ASN A 179 -15.32 11.33 -8.94
N LYS A 180 -15.45 12.62 -9.30
CA LYS A 180 -16.51 13.14 -10.17
C LYS A 180 -16.02 13.41 -11.60
N GLY A 181 -14.72 13.25 -11.85
CA GLY A 181 -14.08 13.60 -13.10
C GLY A 181 -13.85 15.11 -13.26
N GLU A 182 -13.86 15.87 -12.16
CA GLU A 182 -13.51 17.29 -12.15
C GLU A 182 -11.99 17.43 -12.09
N LYS A 183 -11.41 18.38 -12.83
CA LYS A 183 -10.00 18.72 -12.73
C LYS A 183 -9.77 19.44 -11.42
N VAL A 184 -8.94 18.84 -10.58
CA VAL A 184 -8.54 19.35 -9.26
C VAL A 184 -7.14 19.94 -9.35
N THR A 185 -6.96 21.13 -8.78
CA THR A 185 -5.64 21.78 -8.67
C THR A 185 -5.33 22.19 -7.23
N ALA A 186 -4.12 21.87 -6.78
CA ALA A 186 -3.55 22.37 -5.53
C ALA A 186 -2.19 23.04 -5.80
N ASN A 187 -2.01 24.25 -5.30
CA ASN A 187 -0.82 25.05 -5.55
C ASN A 187 0.40 24.45 -4.83
N ALA A 188 1.56 24.52 -5.49
CA ALA A 188 2.83 24.12 -4.90
C ALA A 188 3.13 24.94 -3.64
N HIS A 189 3.39 24.24 -2.53
CA HIS A 189 3.84 24.86 -1.29
C HIS A 189 5.34 24.62 -1.01
N GLY A 190 6.05 23.87 -1.85
CA GLY A 190 7.48 23.60 -1.71
C GLY A 190 7.85 22.69 -0.52
N GLY A 191 6.86 22.19 0.20
CA GLY A 191 7.05 21.34 1.38
C GLY A 191 7.38 19.90 1.04
N ALA A 192 7.76 19.14 2.07
CA ALA A 192 7.97 17.71 1.97
C ALA A 192 6.62 16.98 1.93
N ILE A 193 6.57 15.93 1.12
CA ILE A 193 5.53 14.89 1.16
C ILE A 193 6.25 13.63 1.63
N ASP A 194 5.80 13.02 2.72
CA ASP A 194 6.37 11.80 3.30
C ASP A 194 5.21 10.86 3.67
N ILE A 195 5.10 9.76 2.94
CA ILE A 195 4.09 8.72 3.17
C ILE A 195 4.77 7.46 3.66
N GLN A 196 4.15 6.81 4.64
CA GLN A 196 4.67 5.59 5.23
C GLN A 196 3.66 4.45 5.14
N GLY A 197 4.18 3.23 5.15
CA GLY A 197 3.35 2.04 5.12
C GLY A 197 4.10 0.81 5.59
N VAL A 198 3.37 -0.29 5.61
CA VAL A 198 3.87 -1.62 5.93
C VAL A 198 3.56 -2.57 4.78
N THR A 199 4.46 -3.50 4.53
CA THR A 199 4.30 -4.52 3.49
C THR A 199 4.63 -5.89 4.05
N VAL A 200 3.81 -6.87 3.69
CA VAL A 200 4.08 -8.29 3.88
C VAL A 200 4.17 -8.92 2.50
N ALA A 201 5.35 -9.43 2.17
CA ALA A 201 5.67 -10.03 0.88
C ALA A 201 6.10 -11.49 1.05
N THR A 202 5.49 -12.39 0.29
CA THR A 202 5.95 -13.77 0.12
C THR A 202 6.88 -13.84 -1.09
N VAL A 203 8.04 -14.48 -0.93
CA VAL A 203 9.03 -14.71 -1.98
C VAL A 203 9.37 -16.18 -2.12
N ASN A 204 9.74 -16.61 -3.33
CA ASN A 204 10.27 -17.95 -3.58
C ASN A 204 11.78 -18.05 -3.24
N ASP A 205 12.39 -19.22 -3.45
CA ASP A 205 13.82 -19.46 -3.18
C ASP A 205 14.78 -18.60 -4.01
N LYS A 206 14.28 -18.02 -5.11
CA LYS A 206 15.02 -17.07 -5.94
C LYS A 206 14.80 -15.63 -5.48
N LEU A 207 14.09 -15.39 -4.38
CA LEU A 207 13.69 -14.07 -3.90
C LEU A 207 12.79 -13.30 -4.87
N GLN A 208 12.02 -14.01 -5.69
CA GLN A 208 11.01 -13.41 -6.56
C GLN A 208 9.69 -13.27 -5.81
N LEU A 209 9.02 -12.13 -6.00
CA LEU A 209 7.75 -11.80 -5.35
C LEU A 209 6.62 -12.71 -5.85
N GLN A 210 5.88 -13.30 -4.92
CA GLN A 210 4.67 -14.11 -5.17
C GLN A 210 3.41 -13.41 -4.66
N SER A 211 3.38 -12.99 -3.40
CA SER A 211 2.21 -12.28 -2.84
C SER A 211 2.69 -11.03 -2.14
N VAL A 212 2.29 -9.86 -2.62
CA VAL A 212 2.64 -8.58 -2.01
C VAL A 212 1.38 -7.94 -1.45
N ARG A 213 1.33 -7.74 -0.13
CA ARG A 213 0.24 -7.04 0.54
C ARG A 213 0.80 -5.81 1.22
N THR A 214 0.26 -4.65 0.90
CA THR A 214 0.76 -3.36 1.40
C THR A 214 -0.38 -2.57 2.05
N TRP A 215 -0.09 -1.95 3.19
CA TRP A 215 -1.02 -1.09 3.93
C TRP A 215 -0.40 0.27 4.17
N PHE A 216 -1.14 1.31 3.85
CA PHE A 216 -0.77 2.71 4.07
C PHE A 216 -2.02 3.58 4.03
N ASP A 217 -1.96 4.81 4.55
CA ASP A 217 -3.05 5.78 4.39
C ASP A 217 -2.96 6.46 3.02
N PRO A 218 -3.85 6.16 2.06
CA PRO A 218 -3.80 6.75 0.73
C PRO A 218 -4.18 8.24 0.72
N LEU A 219 -4.85 8.73 1.77
CA LEU A 219 -5.23 10.14 1.89
C LEU A 219 -4.14 10.99 2.56
N ASP A 220 -3.20 10.38 3.27
CA ASP A 220 -2.10 11.11 3.92
C ASP A 220 -1.30 11.94 2.92
N MET A 221 -0.99 11.36 1.75
CA MET A 221 -0.38 12.10 0.64
C MET A 221 -1.18 13.34 0.26
N PHE A 222 -2.51 13.21 0.11
CA PHE A 222 -3.35 14.31 -0.35
C PHE A 222 -3.54 15.39 0.71
N ARG A 223 -3.59 15.02 2.01
CA ARG A 223 -3.58 15.98 3.11
C ARG A 223 -2.29 16.80 3.13
N GLN A 224 -1.17 16.20 2.72
CA GLN A 224 0.10 16.90 2.59
C GLN A 224 0.18 17.74 1.30
N ILE A 225 -0.41 17.28 0.19
CA ILE A 225 -0.49 18.05 -1.08
C ILE A 225 -1.37 19.30 -0.93
N ALA A 226 -2.49 19.16 -0.21
CA ALA A 226 -3.52 20.19 -0.07
C ALA A 226 -3.88 20.37 1.42
N PRO A 227 -2.95 20.88 2.26
CA PRO A 227 -3.19 21.04 3.69
C PRO A 227 -4.31 22.04 4.01
N THR A 228 -4.64 22.92 3.06
CA THR A 228 -5.75 23.87 3.13
C THR A 228 -6.93 23.49 2.23
N GLY A 229 -6.94 22.26 1.68
CA GLY A 229 -7.92 21.78 0.72
C GLY A 229 -7.63 22.20 -0.73
N VAL A 230 -8.47 21.71 -1.65
CA VAL A 230 -8.37 21.97 -3.09
C VAL A 230 -8.60 23.45 -3.40
N VAL A 231 -7.70 24.03 -4.21
CA VAL A 231 -7.76 25.47 -4.56
C VAL A 231 -8.64 25.71 -5.79
N LYS A 232 -8.76 24.74 -6.69
CA LYS A 232 -9.55 24.87 -7.93
C LYS A 232 -10.20 23.55 -8.34
N LYS A 233 -11.48 23.60 -8.71
CA LYS A 233 -12.21 22.51 -9.37
C LYS A 233 -12.79 23.02 -10.68
N GLU A 234 -12.51 22.34 -11.78
CA GLU A 234 -12.99 22.71 -13.11
C GLU A 234 -13.65 21.52 -13.82
N ALA A 235 -14.74 21.78 -14.52
CA ALA A 235 -15.29 20.80 -15.47
C ALA A 235 -14.34 20.63 -16.65
N VAL A 236 -14.27 19.40 -17.16
CA VAL A 236 -13.30 18.99 -18.18
C VAL A 236 -14.06 18.46 -19.39
N ASP A 237 -13.56 18.75 -20.59
CA ASP A 237 -14.05 18.12 -21.80
C ASP A 237 -13.69 16.62 -21.81
N LYS A 238 -14.72 15.77 -21.65
CA LYS A 238 -14.57 14.31 -21.60
C LYS A 238 -14.22 13.68 -22.96
N SER A 239 -14.15 14.46 -24.04
CA SER A 239 -13.75 13.99 -25.36
C SER A 239 -12.23 13.90 -25.54
N LEU A 240 -11.44 14.54 -24.68
CA LEU A 240 -9.97 14.51 -24.71
C LEU A 240 -9.43 13.28 -23.99
N ALA A 241 -8.25 12.81 -24.43
CA ALA A 241 -7.50 11.82 -23.66
C ALA A 241 -7.10 12.41 -22.29
N PRO A 242 -7.11 11.62 -21.19
CA PRO A 242 -6.85 12.15 -19.84
C PRO A 242 -5.54 12.95 -19.73
N ALA A 243 -4.48 12.52 -20.42
CA ALA A 243 -3.19 13.20 -20.38
C ALA A 243 -3.20 14.58 -21.07
N ASP A 244 -4.03 14.76 -22.10
CA ASP A 244 -4.21 16.02 -22.82
C ASP A 244 -5.18 16.94 -22.08
N ALA A 245 -6.23 16.36 -21.48
CA ALA A 245 -7.18 17.05 -20.62
C ALA A 245 -6.50 17.72 -19.41
N LEU A 246 -5.46 17.09 -18.84
CA LEU A 246 -4.64 17.67 -17.76
C LEU A 246 -3.95 18.99 -18.15
N ASP A 247 -3.54 19.14 -19.42
CA ASP A 247 -2.87 20.35 -19.92
C ASP A 247 -3.85 21.36 -20.54
N SER A 248 -5.15 21.04 -20.60
CA SER A 248 -6.15 21.91 -21.23
C SER A 248 -6.56 23.07 -20.31
N ASP A 249 -6.50 24.29 -20.85
CA ASP A 249 -7.02 25.52 -20.22
C ASP A 249 -8.51 25.75 -20.56
N VAL A 250 -9.13 24.83 -21.29
CA VAL A 250 -10.52 24.96 -21.76
C VAL A 250 -11.46 24.81 -20.58
N LYS A 251 -11.98 25.94 -20.08
CA LYS A 251 -13.21 25.97 -19.31
C LYS A 251 -14.34 25.64 -20.27
N VAL A 252 -14.95 24.47 -20.13
CA VAL A 252 -16.23 24.24 -20.78
C VAL A 252 -17.24 25.14 -20.08
N GLU A 253 -17.51 26.33 -20.65
CA GLU A 253 -18.78 27.00 -20.41
C GLU A 253 -19.85 26.04 -20.89
N ILE A 254 -20.60 25.49 -19.94
CA ILE A 254 -21.83 24.77 -20.25
C ILE A 254 -22.76 25.81 -20.86
N ASP A 255 -22.85 25.85 -22.18
CA ASP A 255 -23.84 26.63 -22.89
C ASP A 255 -25.22 26.12 -22.46
N GLN A 256 -25.84 26.83 -21.52
CA GLN A 256 -27.20 26.56 -21.03
C GLN A 256 -28.26 27.04 -22.01
N THR A 257 -27.97 27.18 -23.31
CA THR A 257 -29.03 27.42 -24.28
C THR A 257 -29.85 26.12 -24.45
N PRO A 258 -31.10 26.06 -23.97
CA PRO A 258 -31.87 24.82 -23.99
C PRO A 258 -32.23 24.48 -25.44
N GLN A 259 -31.76 23.35 -25.96
CA GLN A 259 -32.38 22.77 -27.14
C GLN A 259 -33.76 22.23 -26.75
N VAL A 260 -34.80 22.94 -27.17
CA VAL A 260 -36.20 22.50 -27.06
C VAL A 260 -36.37 21.22 -27.88
N LYS A 261 -36.50 20.08 -27.19
CA LYS A 261 -37.18 18.89 -27.73
C LYS A 261 -38.44 18.63 -26.92
N ALA A 262 -39.49 18.35 -27.68
CA ALA A 262 -40.88 18.38 -27.27
C ALA A 262 -41.27 17.35 -26.20
N SER A 263 -42.11 17.83 -25.28
CA SER A 263 -43.19 17.14 -24.56
C SER A 263 -42.99 15.69 -24.12
N ALA A 264 -42.83 15.50 -22.81
CA ALA A 264 -43.52 14.44 -22.07
C ALA A 264 -43.81 14.93 -20.64
N THR A 265 -45.08 15.20 -20.37
CA THR A 265 -45.66 15.47 -19.05
C THR A 265 -45.47 14.29 -18.11
N ALA A 266 -44.80 14.51 -16.97
CA ALA A 266 -44.96 13.70 -15.77
C ALA A 266 -44.76 14.60 -14.55
N GLU A 267 -45.82 14.78 -13.76
CA GLU A 267 -45.81 15.51 -12.49
C GLU A 267 -44.95 14.77 -11.45
N LEU A 268 -44.09 15.52 -10.73
CA LEU A 268 -43.35 15.07 -9.54
C LEU A 268 -44.13 15.48 -8.28
N PRO A 269 -44.28 14.62 -7.26
CA PRO A 269 -44.92 14.99 -6.00
C PRO A 269 -43.99 15.82 -5.10
N GLU A 270 -44.56 16.80 -4.39
CA GLU A 270 -43.88 17.71 -3.47
C GLU A 270 -43.50 17.08 -2.10
N ARG A 271 -42.30 17.47 -1.63
CA ARG A 271 -41.87 17.82 -0.25
C ARG A 271 -41.80 16.75 0.85
N HIS A 272 -40.57 16.48 1.29
CA HIS A 272 -40.23 16.22 2.70
C HIS A 272 -39.79 17.52 3.41
N PRO A 273 -40.01 17.67 4.73
CA PRO A 273 -39.76 18.92 5.45
C PRO A 273 -38.27 19.25 5.61
N PRO A 274 -37.90 20.52 5.82
CA PRO A 274 -36.50 20.95 5.91
C PRO A 274 -35.81 20.34 7.14
N ILE A 275 -34.62 19.77 6.92
CA ILE A 275 -33.73 19.27 7.97
C ILE A 275 -33.05 20.48 8.63
N ASP A 276 -33.18 20.56 9.96
CA ASP A 276 -32.52 21.56 10.80
C ASP A 276 -31.02 21.25 10.91
N MET A 277 -30.19 22.03 10.20
CA MET A 277 -28.73 21.86 10.19
C MET A 277 -28.08 22.14 11.55
N GLN A 278 -28.76 22.79 12.51
CA GLN A 278 -28.21 23.00 13.85
C GLN A 278 -28.14 21.68 14.66
N LYS A 279 -29.05 20.72 14.42
CA LYS A 279 -29.06 19.42 15.11
C LYS A 279 -28.04 18.42 14.57
N LEU A 280 -27.54 18.61 13.35
CA LEU A 280 -26.54 17.72 12.74
C LEU A 280 -25.12 18.03 13.24
N VAL A 281 -24.89 19.25 13.73
CA VAL A 281 -23.58 19.72 14.20
C VAL A 281 -23.28 19.31 15.64
N GLU A 282 -24.27 18.86 16.42
CA GLU A 282 -24.07 18.30 17.77
C GLU A 282 -23.68 16.80 17.76
N GLY A 283 -23.61 16.17 16.57
CA GLY A 283 -23.43 14.73 16.40
C GLY A 283 -22.06 14.24 15.93
N VAL A 284 -21.02 15.10 15.90
CA VAL A 284 -19.68 14.70 15.44
C VAL A 284 -18.66 14.90 16.55
N GLY A 285 -18.83 14.15 17.64
CA GLY A 285 -17.81 13.93 18.66
C GLY A 285 -17.35 12.48 18.63
N CYS A 286 -16.05 12.24 18.77
CA CYS A 286 -15.47 10.92 18.96
C CYS A 286 -16.22 10.24 20.13
N PRO A 287 -16.83 9.04 19.98
CA PRO A 287 -17.74 8.47 20.98
C PRO A 287 -17.10 8.10 22.33
N PHE A 288 -15.79 8.36 22.49
CA PHE A 288 -15.00 8.01 23.68
C PHE A 288 -14.35 9.21 24.39
N ALA A 289 -14.56 10.45 23.91
CA ALA A 289 -14.04 11.65 24.57
C ALA A 289 -15.18 12.66 24.78
N GLY A 290 -15.37 13.08 26.04
CA GLY A 290 -16.34 14.11 26.39
C GLY A 290 -16.08 15.46 25.73
N THR A 291 -17.01 16.40 25.90
CA THR A 291 -17.09 17.67 25.15
C THR A 291 -16.12 18.77 25.60
N ASP A 292 -15.05 18.48 26.35
CA ASP A 292 -14.06 19.48 26.79
C ASP A 292 -12.74 19.37 26.00
N PRO A 293 -12.39 20.36 25.15
CA PRO A 293 -11.17 20.37 24.34
C PRO A 293 -9.85 20.37 25.14
N LYS A 294 -9.86 20.73 26.43
CA LYS A 294 -8.63 20.79 27.25
C LYS A 294 -8.22 19.45 27.85
N GLU A 295 -9.11 18.46 27.90
CA GLU A 295 -8.79 17.12 28.39
C GLU A 295 -8.25 16.18 27.30
N ALA A 296 -8.34 16.56 26.02
CA ALA A 296 -7.86 15.79 24.87
C ALA A 296 -6.31 15.80 24.68
N LEU A 297 -5.56 16.48 25.55
CA LEU A 297 -4.10 16.66 25.42
C LEU A 297 -3.29 15.95 26.52
N GLY A 298 -3.92 15.19 27.41
CA GLY A 298 -3.22 14.35 28.41
C GLY A 298 -3.15 12.88 28.00
N PRO A 299 -2.10 12.12 28.41
CA PRO A 299 -2.09 10.67 28.26
C PRO A 299 -3.26 10.06 29.04
N CYS A 300 -4.03 9.20 28.38
CA CYS A 300 -5.22 8.55 28.94
C CYS A 300 -4.80 7.65 30.12
N PRO A 301 -5.32 7.87 31.35
CA PRO A 301 -5.06 6.96 32.46
C PRO A 301 -5.79 5.63 32.20
N PRO A 302 -5.21 4.48 32.56
CA PRO A 302 -5.86 3.19 32.39
C PRO A 302 -7.19 3.16 33.16
N ALA A 303 -8.24 2.68 32.50
CA ALA A 303 -9.56 2.58 33.10
C ALA A 303 -9.50 1.71 34.36
N ALA A 304 -9.99 2.24 35.48
CA ALA A 304 -10.22 1.42 36.67
C ALA A 304 -11.34 0.43 36.33
N VAL A 305 -11.02 -0.87 36.37
CA VAL A 305 -11.96 -1.93 36.05
C VAL A 305 -12.98 -2.04 37.19
N ASP A 306 -14.22 -1.64 36.94
CA ASP A 306 -15.34 -1.98 37.80
C ASP A 306 -15.71 -3.45 37.57
N THR A 307 -15.26 -4.31 38.49
CA THR A 307 -15.43 -5.77 38.41
C THR A 307 -16.85 -6.23 38.75
N THR A 308 -17.75 -5.32 39.10
CA THR A 308 -19.12 -5.67 39.51
C THR A 308 -20.05 -5.94 38.32
N ALA A 309 -19.81 -5.34 37.15
CA ALA A 309 -20.64 -5.54 35.96
C ALA A 309 -20.41 -6.89 35.24
N ALA A 310 -19.28 -7.55 35.49
CA ALA A 310 -18.95 -8.85 34.89
C ALA A 310 -19.66 -10.04 35.58
N ALA A 311 -20.21 -9.84 36.78
CA ALA A 311 -20.87 -10.90 37.53
C ALA A 311 -22.34 -11.11 37.14
N GLU A 312 -23.06 -10.09 36.67
CA GLU A 312 -24.49 -10.20 36.33
C GLU A 312 -24.77 -10.76 34.92
N VAL A 313 -23.75 -10.86 34.05
CA VAL A 313 -23.93 -11.36 32.67
C VAL A 313 -23.60 -12.87 32.55
N ALA A 314 -23.09 -13.50 33.60
CA ALA A 314 -22.70 -14.91 33.59
C ALA A 314 -23.85 -15.92 33.81
N GLU A 315 -25.08 -15.48 34.10
CA GLU A 315 -26.22 -16.38 34.41
C GLU A 315 -27.20 -16.64 33.25
N LYS A 316 -26.89 -16.25 32.01
CA LYS A 316 -27.73 -16.62 30.86
C LYS A 316 -26.94 -17.36 29.80
N GLU A 317 -27.03 -18.68 29.87
CA GLU A 317 -26.56 -19.59 28.83
C GLU A 317 -27.26 -19.29 27.50
N GLY A 318 -26.46 -19.05 26.46
CA GLY A 318 -26.91 -18.85 25.09
C GLY A 318 -25.71 -18.67 24.16
N GLU A 319 -25.62 -19.54 23.15
CA GLU A 319 -24.51 -19.69 22.21
C GLU A 319 -24.06 -18.36 21.57
N GLY A 320 -22.73 -18.16 21.51
CA GLY A 320 -22.10 -17.09 20.73
C GLY A 320 -21.43 -15.99 21.55
N VAL A 321 -20.45 -16.34 22.38
CA VAL A 321 -19.51 -15.35 22.95
C VAL A 321 -18.13 -15.58 22.37
N ALA A 322 -17.63 -14.58 21.65
CA ALA A 322 -16.27 -14.55 21.12
C ALA A 322 -15.28 -14.68 22.29
N LYS A 323 -14.56 -15.82 22.37
CA LYS A 323 -13.38 -15.98 23.23
C LYS A 323 -12.20 -15.23 22.60
N LEU A 324 -12.26 -13.91 22.60
CA LEU A 324 -11.06 -13.09 22.43
C LEU A 324 -10.61 -12.67 23.82
N SER A 325 -9.64 -13.39 24.36
CA SER A 325 -8.93 -13.00 25.57
C SER A 325 -7.86 -11.95 25.23
N HIS A 326 -7.70 -10.97 26.11
CA HIS A 326 -6.71 -9.90 26.01
C HIS A 326 -5.26 -10.47 25.91
N PRO A 327 -4.36 -9.87 25.10
CA PRO A 327 -3.01 -10.41 24.81
C PRO A 327 -2.02 -10.46 25.99
N GLU A 328 -2.43 -10.04 27.19
CA GLU A 328 -1.57 -10.04 28.39
C GLU A 328 -1.93 -11.14 29.40
N LEU A 329 -2.80 -12.09 29.04
CA LEU A 329 -3.03 -13.24 29.92
C LEU A 329 -1.78 -14.14 29.97
N PRO A 330 -1.40 -14.64 31.16
CA PRO A 330 -0.33 -15.62 31.28
C PRO A 330 -0.63 -16.84 30.42
N ILE A 331 0.33 -17.22 29.57
CA ILE A 331 0.26 -18.43 28.75
C ILE A 331 0.21 -19.63 29.71
N SER A 332 -0.78 -20.51 29.56
CA SER A 332 -0.87 -21.72 30.39
C SER A 332 0.32 -22.65 30.15
N GLU A 333 0.71 -23.44 31.16
CA GLU A 333 1.89 -24.31 31.03
C GLU A 333 1.79 -25.32 29.88
N GLU A 334 0.58 -25.81 29.58
CA GLU A 334 0.33 -26.68 28.42
C GLU A 334 0.64 -25.98 27.09
N LYS A 335 0.28 -24.70 26.95
CA LYS A 335 0.56 -23.91 25.75
C LYS A 335 2.05 -23.61 25.59
N LYS A 336 2.74 -23.41 26.71
CA LYS A 336 4.18 -23.20 26.73
C LYS A 336 4.93 -24.45 26.25
N ALA A 337 4.48 -25.64 26.66
CA ALA A 337 5.08 -26.91 26.24
C ALA A 337 4.93 -27.18 24.72
N VAL A 338 3.82 -26.78 24.10
CA VAL A 338 3.60 -26.92 22.64
C VAL A 338 4.53 -25.98 21.85
N LEU A 339 4.69 -24.74 22.32
CA LEU A 339 5.60 -23.77 21.71
C LEU A 339 7.07 -24.19 21.86
N ASP A 340 7.47 -24.72 23.01
CA ASP A 340 8.83 -25.20 23.25
C ASP A 340 9.18 -26.42 22.39
N ALA A 341 8.18 -27.20 21.94
CA ALA A 341 8.34 -28.30 20.99
C ALA A 341 8.40 -27.85 19.51
N GLY A 342 8.32 -26.54 19.25
CA GLY A 342 8.35 -25.97 17.90
C GLY A 342 7.08 -26.20 17.09
N GLN A 343 5.96 -26.54 17.75
CA GLN A 343 4.67 -26.75 17.11
C GLN A 343 3.76 -25.52 17.28
N GLN A 344 2.95 -25.22 16.27
CA GLN A 344 1.99 -24.13 16.31
C GLN A 344 0.66 -24.60 16.93
N GLU A 345 0.04 -23.79 17.78
CA GLU A 345 -1.26 -24.11 18.38
C GLU A 345 -2.30 -24.44 17.27
N GLY A 346 -3.02 -25.55 17.42
CA GLY A 346 -4.06 -25.97 16.49
C GLY A 346 -3.59 -26.74 15.25
N PHE A 347 -2.30 -27.10 15.16
CA PHE A 347 -1.73 -27.89 14.07
C PHE A 347 -2.54 -29.17 13.75
N ASP A 348 -3.03 -29.87 14.78
CA ASP A 348 -3.79 -31.12 14.63
C ASP A 348 -5.25 -30.91 14.19
N THR A 349 -5.70 -29.67 14.13
CA THR A 349 -7.09 -29.28 13.83
C THR A 349 -7.23 -28.46 12.56
N ASP A 350 -6.14 -28.11 11.88
CA ASP A 350 -6.18 -27.40 10.60
C ASP A 350 -6.55 -28.39 9.46
N PRO A 351 -7.73 -28.25 8.83
CA PRO A 351 -8.17 -29.15 7.76
C PRO A 351 -7.28 -29.09 6.50
N ASN A 352 -6.36 -28.13 6.40
CA ASN A 352 -5.43 -27.97 5.28
C ASN A 352 -4.04 -28.59 5.54
N VAL A 353 -3.77 -29.06 6.75
CA VAL A 353 -2.50 -29.70 7.12
C VAL A 353 -2.73 -31.20 7.28
N LYS A 354 -2.28 -32.01 6.32
CA LYS A 354 -2.30 -33.47 6.46
C LYS A 354 -1.10 -33.92 7.31
N PRO A 355 -1.29 -34.73 8.38
CA PRO A 355 -0.18 -35.27 9.13
C PRO A 355 0.66 -36.19 8.23
N ALA A 356 1.97 -35.99 8.23
CA ALA A 356 2.91 -36.86 7.53
C ALA A 356 2.89 -38.25 8.16
N ASN A 357 2.65 -39.29 7.36
CA ASN A 357 2.76 -40.68 7.78
C ASN A 357 4.19 -40.96 8.27
N VAL A 358 4.37 -41.08 9.58
CA VAL A 358 5.58 -41.63 10.17
C VAL A 358 5.51 -43.14 10.01
N SER A 359 6.23 -43.69 9.03
CA SER A 359 6.44 -45.14 8.94
C SER A 359 7.36 -45.57 10.09
N SER A 360 6.78 -46.19 11.11
CA SER A 360 7.52 -46.88 12.17
C SER A 360 8.18 -48.12 11.60
N SER A 361 9.51 -48.14 11.56
CA SER A 361 10.30 -49.36 11.48
C SER A 361 10.14 -50.14 12.78
N SER A 362 9.68 -51.39 12.69
CA SER A 362 9.84 -52.44 13.71
C SER A 362 10.56 -53.61 13.07
#